data_AF-A0A3B1DC70-F1
#
_entry.id   AF-A0A3B1DC70-F1
#
_cell.length_a   1.000
_cell.length_b   1.000
_cell.length_c   1.000
_cell.angle_alpha   90.00
_cell.angle_beta   90.00
_cell.angle_gamma   90.00
#
_symmetry.space_group_name_H-M   'P 1'
#
loop_
_entity.id
_entity.type
_entity.pdbx_description
1 polymer ?
#
loop_
_entity_poly.entity_id
_entity_poly.type
_entity_poly.pdbx_seq_one_letter_code
_entity_poly.pdbx_strand_id
1 'polypeptide(L)'
;ARRFVKGEDPLLDAGPYADNNILPGETKFYAAPDNRAIVWCRPAKGPAEPVDAEYPWVLSTGRVLEHWHTGTMTMKAPELKRAYPNCFMEINPRDAQKLGVRSGDKVRITSRRGEAVIQARVVDMPRDGMVFVPMHWDDTPSLINFVTIDAYDPGSKQPEFKICAVKLAKA
;
A
#
# COMPACT_ATOMS: atom_id res chain seq x y z
N ALA A 1 13.37 -25.93 -18.78
CA ALA A 1 12.81 -25.90 -17.41
C ALA A 1 11.42 -26.52 -17.45
N ARG A 2 11.15 -27.58 -16.66
CA ARG A 2 9.80 -28.16 -16.57
C ARG A 2 8.85 -27.10 -15.99
N ARG A 3 7.65 -26.98 -16.59
CA ARG A 3 6.59 -26.09 -16.10
C ARG A 3 5.98 -26.76 -14.86
N PHE A 4 5.74 -25.99 -13.79
CA PHE A 4 5.08 -26.52 -12.58
C PHE A 4 3.75 -27.19 -12.94
N VAL A 5 3.56 -28.41 -12.46
CA VAL A 5 2.30 -29.17 -12.55
C VAL A 5 1.72 -29.21 -11.14
N LYS A 6 0.41 -28.97 -11.01
CA LYS A 6 -0.24 -28.95 -9.70
C LYS A 6 -0.09 -30.34 -9.02
N GLY A 7 0.67 -30.40 -7.93
CA GLY A 7 1.00 -31.64 -7.23
C GLY A 7 2.37 -32.23 -7.56
N GLU A 8 3.13 -31.62 -8.48
CA GLU A 8 4.54 -31.91 -8.73
C GLU A 8 5.37 -30.67 -8.43
N ASP A 9 6.12 -30.69 -7.33
CA ASP A 9 7.18 -29.73 -7.09
C ASP A 9 8.52 -30.36 -7.50
N PRO A 10 9.11 -29.95 -8.64
CA PRO A 10 10.35 -30.53 -9.14
C PRO A 10 11.56 -30.30 -8.23
N LEU A 11 11.44 -29.52 -7.15
CA LEU A 11 12.46 -29.35 -6.12
C LEU A 11 12.24 -30.23 -4.88
N LEU A 12 11.01 -30.68 -4.62
CA LEU A 12 10.66 -31.53 -3.47
C LEU A 12 10.46 -33.00 -3.85
N ASP A 13 9.98 -33.28 -5.07
CA ASP A 13 9.71 -34.64 -5.54
C ASP A 13 10.93 -35.29 -6.25
N ALA A 14 11.94 -34.49 -6.61
CA ALA A 14 13.19 -34.97 -7.19
C ALA A 14 14.35 -33.95 -6.99
N GLY A 15 15.60 -34.44 -6.98
CA GLY A 15 16.80 -33.61 -6.81
C GLY A 15 17.44 -33.69 -5.42
N PRO A 16 18.59 -33.01 -5.19
CA PRO A 16 19.35 -33.13 -3.94
C PRO A 16 18.63 -32.59 -2.70
N TYR A 17 17.50 -31.90 -2.88
CA TYR A 17 16.65 -31.36 -1.81
C TYR A 17 15.30 -32.07 -1.71
N ALA A 18 15.08 -33.14 -2.49
CA ALA A 18 13.84 -33.91 -2.44
C ALA A 18 13.71 -34.64 -1.11
N ASP A 19 12.59 -34.45 -0.42
CA ASP A 19 12.28 -35.16 0.82
C ASP A 19 11.33 -36.32 0.53
N ASN A 20 11.90 -37.47 0.17
CA ASN A 20 11.17 -38.70 -0.09
C ASN A 20 10.52 -39.32 1.16
N ASN A 21 10.67 -38.70 2.33
CA ASN A 21 10.07 -39.16 3.59
C ASN A 21 8.79 -38.38 3.95
N ILE A 22 8.19 -37.62 3.03
CA ILE A 22 6.90 -36.94 3.26
C ILE A 22 5.79 -37.86 2.75
N LEU A 23 4.96 -38.39 3.66
CA LEU A 23 3.82 -39.21 3.25
C LEU A 23 2.74 -38.33 2.58
N PRO A 24 1.87 -38.90 1.72
CA PRO A 24 0.75 -38.16 1.14
C PRO A 24 -0.10 -37.49 2.23
N GLY A 25 -0.17 -36.15 2.18
CA GLY A 25 -0.91 -35.33 3.16
C GLY A 25 -0.07 -34.82 4.34
N GLU A 26 1.20 -35.19 4.45
CA GLU A 26 2.11 -34.63 5.44
C GLU A 26 2.71 -33.28 4.98
N THR A 27 3.00 -32.39 5.94
CA THR A 27 3.74 -31.14 5.71
C THR A 27 4.94 -31.12 6.64
N LYS A 28 6.14 -30.91 6.10
CA LYS A 28 7.37 -30.77 6.88
C LYS A 28 7.97 -29.39 6.73
N PHE A 29 8.39 -28.80 7.85
CA PHE A 29 9.13 -27.54 7.89
C PHE A 29 10.62 -27.83 8.00
N TYR A 30 11.21 -28.42 6.96
CA TYR A 30 12.58 -28.97 6.95
C TYR A 30 13.70 -27.95 7.20
N ALA A 31 13.41 -26.65 7.10
CA ALA A 31 14.32 -25.58 7.49
C ALA A 31 14.36 -25.34 9.01
N ALA A 32 13.33 -25.78 9.75
CA ALA A 32 13.27 -25.67 11.20
C ALA A 32 13.99 -26.86 11.87
N PRO A 33 14.80 -26.65 12.93
CA PRO A 33 15.56 -27.72 13.58
C PRO A 33 14.71 -28.92 14.06
N ASP A 34 13.43 -28.70 14.36
CA ASP A 34 12.49 -29.71 14.84
C ASP A 34 11.42 -30.11 13.80
N ASN A 35 11.59 -29.68 12.54
CA ASN A 35 10.65 -29.89 11.43
C ASN A 35 9.22 -29.33 11.66
N ARG A 36 9.05 -28.41 12.62
CA ARG A 36 7.73 -27.83 12.96
C ARG A 36 7.62 -26.37 12.55
N ALA A 37 6.41 -25.97 12.20
CA ALA A 37 6.08 -24.55 12.09
C ALA A 37 6.04 -23.90 13.47
N ILE A 38 6.42 -22.64 13.53
CA ILE A 38 6.27 -21.82 14.73
C ILE A 38 4.98 -21.02 14.61
N VAL A 39 4.08 -21.20 15.58
CA VAL A 39 2.87 -20.39 15.72
C VAL A 39 3.15 -19.24 16.68
N TRP A 40 3.10 -18.02 16.17
CA TRP A 40 3.31 -16.80 16.97
C TRP A 40 1.98 -16.16 17.35
N CYS A 41 1.61 -16.23 18.63
CA CYS A 41 0.50 -15.46 19.18
C CYS A 41 1.01 -14.06 19.57
N ARG A 42 0.63 -13.03 18.82
CA ARG A 42 1.04 -11.63 19.09
C ARG A 42 -0.17 -10.75 19.38
N PRO A 43 -0.07 -9.80 20.33
CA PRO A 43 -1.15 -8.86 20.57
C PRO A 43 -1.32 -7.92 19.38
N ALA A 44 -2.55 -7.40 19.21
CA ALA A 44 -2.79 -6.32 18.26
C ALA A 44 -2.01 -5.07 18.68
N LYS A 45 -1.35 -4.43 17.72
CA LYS A 45 -0.70 -3.12 17.89
C LYS A 45 -1.29 -2.17 16.86
N GLY A 46 -1.66 -0.97 17.29
CA GLY A 46 -2.14 0.08 16.40
C GLY A 46 -1.02 0.69 15.53
N PRO A 47 -1.37 1.64 14.66
CA PRO A 47 -0.38 2.36 13.85
C PRO A 47 0.59 3.16 14.73
N ALA A 48 1.77 3.48 14.19
CA ALA A 48 2.72 4.36 14.89
C ALA A 48 2.15 5.78 15.09
N GLU A 49 1.31 6.23 14.16
CA GLU A 49 0.64 7.54 14.19
C GLU A 49 -0.87 7.37 14.02
N PRO A 50 -1.62 7.21 15.13
CA PRO A 50 -3.08 7.26 15.08
C PRO A 50 -3.59 8.66 14.75
N VAL A 51 -4.83 8.73 14.25
CA VAL A 51 -5.53 10.01 14.05
C VAL A 51 -5.81 10.70 15.37
N ASP A 52 -5.87 12.03 15.33
CA ASP A 52 -6.22 12.87 16.47
C ASP A 52 -7.11 14.05 16.05
N ALA A 53 -7.36 14.97 16.97
CA ALA A 53 -8.22 16.12 16.70
C ALA A 53 -7.65 17.09 15.65
N GLU A 54 -6.32 17.16 15.49
CA GLU A 54 -5.68 18.05 14.51
C GLU A 54 -5.55 17.37 13.14
N TYR A 55 -5.31 16.06 13.13
CA TYR A 55 -5.14 15.22 11.94
C TYR A 55 -6.18 14.08 11.96
N PRO A 56 -7.45 14.37 11.65
CA PRO A 56 -8.56 13.46 11.90
C PRO A 56 -8.78 12.39 10.81
N TRP A 57 -7.99 12.39 9.73
CA TRP A 57 -8.11 11.43 8.64
C TRP A 57 -6.92 10.47 8.56
N VAL A 58 -7.20 9.24 8.13
CA VAL A 58 -6.16 8.27 7.77
C VAL A 58 -5.76 8.45 6.32
N LEU A 59 -4.46 8.58 6.06
CA LEU A 59 -3.88 8.44 4.73
C LEU A 59 -3.38 7.01 4.53
N SER A 60 -3.78 6.40 3.41
CA SER A 60 -3.09 5.23 2.87
C SER A 60 -2.57 5.51 1.47
N THR A 61 -1.38 5.00 1.15
CA THR A 61 -0.78 5.16 -0.17
C THR A 61 -0.70 3.85 -0.92
N GLY A 62 -0.61 3.90 -2.24
CA GLY A 62 -0.47 2.68 -3.03
C GLY A 62 -0.17 2.94 -4.50
N ARG A 63 -0.75 2.08 -5.34
CA ARG A 63 -0.46 2.02 -6.76
C ARG A 63 -1.76 1.92 -7.56
N VAL A 64 -1.69 2.29 -8.83
CA VAL A 64 -2.69 1.97 -9.86
C VAL A 64 -2.12 0.94 -10.84
N LEU A 65 -2.99 0.34 -11.64
CA LEU A 65 -2.63 -0.73 -12.56
C LEU A 65 -1.63 -0.28 -13.63
N GLU A 66 -1.81 0.94 -14.13
CA GLU A 66 -1.16 1.48 -15.31
C GLU A 66 0.27 1.94 -15.04
N HIS A 67 0.60 2.24 -13.77
CA HIS A 67 1.86 2.87 -13.41
C HIS A 67 2.72 2.02 -12.50
N TRP A 68 4.00 1.98 -12.81
CA TRP A 68 4.99 1.29 -12.00
C TRP A 68 5.77 2.28 -11.14
N HIS A 69 5.64 2.15 -9.83
CA HIS A 69 6.44 2.89 -8.84
C HIS A 69 6.45 4.40 -9.17
N THR A 70 7.59 5.06 -9.27
CA THR A 70 7.67 6.51 -9.51
C THR A 70 7.37 6.94 -10.94
N GLY A 71 6.75 6.07 -11.75
CA GLY A 71 6.31 6.40 -13.11
C GLY A 71 7.45 6.62 -14.12
N THR A 72 8.72 6.55 -13.72
CA THR A 72 9.89 6.92 -14.54
C THR A 72 10.03 6.13 -15.85
N MET A 73 9.39 4.95 -15.93
CA MET A 73 9.24 4.16 -17.15
C MET A 73 7.84 4.29 -17.74
N THR A 74 6.79 4.00 -16.96
CA THR A 74 5.42 3.90 -17.47
C THR A 74 4.84 5.23 -17.93
N MET A 75 5.24 6.35 -17.33
CA MET A 75 4.84 7.69 -17.78
C MET A 75 5.46 8.10 -19.12
N LYS A 76 6.46 7.35 -19.63
CA LYS A 76 7.02 7.57 -20.96
C LYS A 76 6.24 6.84 -22.05
N ALA A 77 5.43 5.84 -21.70
CA ALA A 77 4.53 5.17 -22.63
C ALA A 77 3.26 6.02 -22.82
N PRO A 78 2.97 6.53 -24.04
CA PRO A 78 1.85 7.44 -24.28
C PRO A 78 0.49 6.88 -23.86
N GLU A 79 0.26 5.59 -24.04
CA GLU A 79 -0.98 4.90 -23.69
C GLU A 79 -1.20 4.88 -22.17
N LEU A 80 -0.15 4.53 -21.40
CA LEU A 80 -0.21 4.47 -19.94
C LEU A 80 -0.35 5.87 -19.33
N LYS A 81 0.42 6.83 -19.85
CA LYS A 81 0.29 8.24 -19.45
C LYS A 81 -1.11 8.78 -19.72
N ARG A 82 -1.71 8.46 -20.88
CA ARG A 82 -3.07 8.90 -21.22
C ARG A 82 -4.13 8.26 -20.34
N ALA A 83 -3.96 7.01 -19.92
CA ALA A 83 -4.90 6.33 -19.05
C ALA A 83 -4.99 6.99 -17.66
N TYR A 84 -3.84 7.37 -17.08
CA TYR A 84 -3.76 8.04 -15.78
C TYR A 84 -2.76 9.20 -15.83
N PRO A 85 -3.16 10.39 -16.33
CA PRO A 85 -2.24 11.49 -16.56
C PRO A 85 -1.83 12.22 -15.28
N ASN A 86 -2.73 12.30 -14.30
CA ASN A 86 -2.56 13.13 -13.10
C ASN A 86 -2.79 12.33 -11.82
N CYS A 87 -2.09 12.73 -10.76
CA CYS A 87 -2.31 12.22 -9.42
C CYS A 87 -3.72 12.57 -8.92
N PHE A 88 -4.28 11.72 -8.08
CA PHE A 88 -5.60 11.91 -7.50
C PHE A 88 -5.64 11.41 -6.07
N MET A 89 -6.56 11.99 -5.29
CA MET A 89 -6.88 11.55 -3.94
C MET A 89 -8.30 11.03 -3.91
N GLU A 90 -8.47 9.76 -3.59
CA GLU A 90 -9.79 9.17 -3.40
C GLU A 90 -10.35 9.61 -2.06
N ILE A 91 -11.58 10.12 -2.10
CA ILE A 91 -12.30 10.63 -0.92
C ILE A 91 -13.69 10.00 -0.93
N ASN A 92 -14.12 9.48 0.22
CA ASN A 92 -15.48 8.97 0.37
C ASN A 92 -16.52 10.08 0.12
N PRO A 93 -17.68 9.79 -0.53
CA PRO A 93 -18.71 10.81 -0.78
C PRO A 93 -19.19 11.56 0.47
N ARG A 94 -19.26 10.89 1.62
CA ARG A 94 -19.67 11.52 2.89
C ARG A 94 -18.64 12.53 3.38
N ASP A 95 -17.36 12.21 3.28
CA ASP A 95 -16.29 13.12 3.65
C ASP A 95 -16.15 14.28 2.69
N ALA A 96 -16.29 14.01 1.38
CA ALA A 96 -16.33 15.05 0.36
C ALA A 96 -17.45 16.07 0.62
N GLN A 97 -18.63 15.59 1.04
CA GLN A 97 -19.75 16.45 1.44
C GLN A 97 -19.42 17.29 2.68
N LYS A 98 -18.86 16.68 3.75
CA LYS A 98 -18.41 17.40 4.96
C LYS A 98 -17.38 18.48 4.63
N LEU A 99 -16.50 18.21 3.66
CA LEU A 99 -15.42 19.09 3.21
C LEU A 99 -15.84 20.15 2.19
N GLY A 100 -17.04 20.06 1.60
CA GLY A 100 -17.44 20.93 0.49
C GLY A 100 -16.61 20.73 -0.78
N VAL A 101 -16.10 19.51 -0.99
CA VAL A 101 -15.22 19.10 -2.09
C VAL A 101 -16.00 18.29 -3.12
N ARG A 102 -15.72 18.53 -4.41
CA ARG A 102 -16.22 17.74 -5.53
C ARG A 102 -15.05 17.08 -6.27
N SER A 103 -15.34 16.02 -7.04
CA SER A 103 -14.35 15.45 -7.96
C SER A 103 -13.82 16.54 -8.88
N GLY A 104 -12.50 16.67 -8.98
CA GLY A 104 -11.84 17.73 -9.73
C GLY A 104 -11.33 18.90 -8.90
N ASP A 105 -11.87 19.12 -7.70
CA ASP A 105 -11.34 20.16 -6.81
C ASP A 105 -9.92 19.81 -6.35
N LYS A 106 -9.08 20.82 -6.13
CA LYS A 106 -7.78 20.62 -5.47
C LYS A 106 -7.99 20.57 -3.96
N VAL A 107 -7.36 19.59 -3.33
CA VAL A 107 -7.39 19.41 -1.88
C VAL A 107 -5.97 19.34 -1.37
N ARG A 108 -5.67 20.17 -0.38
CA ARG A 108 -4.44 20.12 0.38
C ARG A 108 -4.55 19.00 1.41
N ILE A 109 -3.58 18.10 1.40
CA ILE A 109 -3.39 17.06 2.40
C ILE A 109 -2.11 17.38 3.18
N THR A 110 -2.22 17.53 4.49
CA THR A 110 -1.13 17.94 5.37
C THR A 110 -0.97 16.93 6.50
N SER A 111 0.26 16.54 6.78
CA SER A 111 0.64 15.76 7.96
C SER A 111 1.48 16.61 8.91
N ARG A 112 2.05 15.97 9.95
CA ARG A 112 3.07 16.59 10.82
C ARG A 112 4.40 16.86 10.11
N ARG A 113 4.64 16.23 8.95
CA ARG A 113 5.94 16.25 8.24
C ARG A 113 5.96 17.14 7.01
N GLY A 114 4.80 17.32 6.37
CA GLY A 114 4.70 18.02 5.10
C GLY A 114 3.31 17.97 4.52
N GLU A 115 3.19 18.49 3.30
CA GLU A 115 1.91 18.65 2.60
C GLU A 115 2.02 18.35 1.11
N ALA A 116 0.88 18.06 0.51
CA ALA A 116 0.69 17.92 -0.92
C ALA A 116 -0.67 18.55 -1.33
N VAL A 117 -0.81 18.94 -2.59
CA VAL A 117 -2.06 19.45 -3.17
C VAL A 117 -2.43 18.57 -4.35
N ILE A 118 -3.53 17.82 -4.20
CA ILE A 118 -3.90 16.74 -5.11
C ILE A 118 -5.36 16.91 -5.53
N GLN A 119 -5.67 16.54 -6.77
CA GLN A 119 -7.04 16.58 -7.29
C GLN A 119 -7.91 15.51 -6.61
N ALA A 120 -9.06 15.90 -6.09
CA ALA A 120 -10.02 15.00 -5.49
C ALA A 120 -10.68 14.10 -6.54
N ARG A 121 -10.86 12.83 -6.18
CA ARG A 121 -11.66 11.83 -6.88
C ARG A 121 -12.66 11.27 -5.87
N VAL A 122 -13.89 11.75 -5.93
CA VAL A 122 -14.95 11.32 -5.00
C VAL A 122 -15.51 9.97 -5.46
N VAL A 123 -15.25 8.92 -4.70
CA VAL A 123 -15.64 7.52 -5.00
C VAL A 123 -15.95 6.76 -3.72
N ASP A 124 -16.88 5.81 -3.79
CA ASP A 124 -17.27 4.97 -2.65
C ASP A 124 -16.35 3.75 -2.50
N MET A 125 -15.04 4.00 -2.40
CA MET A 125 -14.00 2.98 -2.25
C MET A 125 -13.26 3.10 -0.91
N PRO A 126 -12.73 4.28 -0.52
CA PRO A 126 -12.23 4.48 0.84
C PRO A 126 -13.38 4.48 1.85
N ARG A 127 -13.09 3.98 3.05
CA ARG A 127 -13.97 4.12 4.22
C ARG A 127 -14.07 5.58 4.62
N ASP A 128 -15.22 6.01 5.15
CA ASP A 128 -15.37 7.31 5.83
C ASP A 128 -14.27 7.47 6.90
N GLY A 129 -13.59 8.61 6.91
CA GLY A 129 -12.43 8.89 7.76
C GLY A 129 -11.08 8.54 7.13
N MET A 130 -11.05 8.05 5.89
CA MET A 130 -9.84 7.60 5.21
C MET A 130 -9.75 8.11 3.77
N VAL A 131 -8.54 8.42 3.32
CA VAL A 131 -8.22 8.78 1.93
C VAL A 131 -7.13 7.90 1.35
N PHE A 132 -7.17 7.73 0.04
CA PHE A 132 -6.15 6.99 -0.71
C PHE A 132 -5.47 7.88 -1.73
N VAL A 133 -4.13 7.80 -1.81
CA VAL A 133 -3.33 8.52 -2.80
C VAL A 133 -2.28 7.58 -3.43
N PRO A 134 -2.24 7.40 -4.75
CA PRO A 134 -1.18 6.64 -5.40
C PRO A 134 0.13 7.46 -5.52
N MET A 135 1.29 6.81 -5.43
CA MET A 135 2.59 7.49 -5.28
C MET A 135 3.38 7.72 -6.58
N HIS A 136 2.73 7.69 -7.74
CA HIS A 136 3.42 7.57 -9.03
C HIS A 136 3.98 8.86 -9.63
N TRP A 137 3.43 10.01 -9.27
CA TRP A 137 3.72 11.28 -9.92
C TRP A 137 4.88 12.00 -9.24
N ASP A 138 5.68 12.68 -10.06
CA ASP A 138 6.88 13.40 -9.66
C ASP A 138 6.70 14.93 -9.66
N ASP A 139 5.49 15.43 -9.94
CA ASP A 139 5.20 16.86 -9.83
C ASP A 139 5.19 17.28 -8.36
N THR A 140 5.93 18.35 -8.05
CA THR A 140 6.14 18.81 -6.67
C THR A 140 4.86 18.88 -5.82
N PRO A 141 3.70 19.35 -6.33
CA PRO A 141 2.47 19.36 -5.56
C PRO A 141 1.97 17.98 -5.13
N SER A 142 2.32 16.89 -5.82
CA SER A 142 1.71 15.56 -5.63
C SER A 142 2.64 14.52 -5.00
N LEU A 143 3.84 14.92 -4.57
CA LEU A 143 4.85 14.07 -3.92
C LEU A 143 4.39 13.58 -2.53
N ILE A 144 3.49 12.59 -2.52
CA ILE A 144 2.77 12.13 -1.31
C ILE A 144 3.69 11.59 -0.21
N ASN A 145 4.91 11.16 -0.54
CA ASN A 145 5.87 10.70 0.46
C ASN A 145 6.39 11.81 1.38
N PHE A 146 6.18 13.10 1.08
CA PHE A 146 6.39 14.18 2.06
C PHE A 146 5.34 14.17 3.18
N VAL A 147 4.23 13.45 3.00
CA VAL A 147 3.11 13.37 3.94
C VAL A 147 3.15 12.05 4.73
N THR A 148 3.73 10.99 4.17
CA THR A 148 3.85 9.69 4.84
C THR A 148 4.80 9.75 6.04
N ILE A 149 4.70 8.76 6.91
CA ILE A 149 5.55 8.61 8.09
C ILE A 149 6.73 7.67 7.78
N ASP A 150 7.90 7.96 8.36
CA ASP A 150 9.12 7.14 8.27
C ASP A 150 9.23 6.10 9.40
N ALA A 151 8.13 5.85 10.11
CA ALA A 151 8.00 4.75 11.06
C ALA A 151 8.16 3.42 10.32
N TYR A 152 8.77 2.44 10.98
CA TYR A 152 9.06 1.13 10.37
C TYR A 152 8.92 0.01 11.39
N ASP A 153 8.69 -1.21 10.89
CA ASP A 153 8.70 -2.41 11.72
C ASP A 153 10.11 -2.69 12.28
N PRO A 154 10.32 -2.77 13.61
CA PRO A 154 11.65 -2.92 14.19
C PRO A 154 12.39 -4.20 13.77
N GLY A 155 11.69 -5.26 13.36
CA GLY A 155 12.31 -6.51 12.94
C GLY A 155 12.81 -6.46 11.50
N SER A 156 11.93 -6.10 10.56
CA SER A 156 12.17 -6.11 9.12
C SER A 156 12.72 -4.80 8.55
N LYS A 157 12.61 -3.70 9.32
CA LYS A 157 12.93 -2.33 8.89
C LYS A 157 12.06 -1.81 7.73
N GLN A 158 10.92 -2.44 7.49
CA GLN A 158 9.99 -2.03 6.43
C GLN A 158 9.12 -0.84 6.89
N PRO A 159 8.97 0.21 6.06
CA PRO A 159 8.25 1.44 6.42
C PRO A 159 6.72 1.29 6.41
N GLU A 160 6.06 2.08 7.24
CA GLU A 160 4.61 2.14 7.42
C GLU A 160 3.93 3.11 6.45
N PHE A 161 4.01 2.85 5.13
CA PHE A 161 3.41 3.73 4.12
C PHE A 161 1.88 3.62 3.99
N LYS A 162 1.25 2.70 4.73
CA LYS A 162 -0.16 2.35 4.56
C LYS A 162 -1.09 3.07 5.54
N ILE A 163 -0.53 3.75 6.54
CA ILE A 163 -1.31 4.41 7.57
C ILE A 163 -0.50 5.55 8.19
N CYS A 164 -1.02 6.76 8.12
CA CYS A 164 -0.60 7.89 8.93
C CYS A 164 -1.75 8.90 9.07
N ALA A 165 -1.64 9.84 10.00
CA ALA A 165 -2.68 10.82 10.26
C ALA A 165 -2.48 12.08 9.42
N VAL A 166 -3.56 12.58 8.83
CA VAL A 166 -3.57 13.77 7.97
C VAL A 166 -4.76 14.68 8.25
N LYS A 167 -4.61 15.94 7.85
CA LYS A 167 -5.68 16.92 7.70
C LYS A 167 -5.84 17.29 6.23
N LEU A 168 -7.08 17.46 5.81
CA LEU A 168 -7.53 17.85 4.48
C LEU A 168 -8.16 19.24 4.54
N ALA A 169 -7.85 20.06 3.55
CA ALA A 169 -8.49 21.35 3.34
C ALA A 169 -8.68 21.59 1.84
N LYS A 170 -9.81 22.18 1.45
CA LYS A 170 -9.99 22.64 0.07
C LYS A 170 -8.94 23.71 -0.24
N ALA A 171 -8.22 23.56 -1.36
CA ALA A 171 -7.10 24.43 -1.75
C ALA A 171 -7.56 25.64 -2.57
#